data_AF-A0A1V5TBA0-F1
#
_entry.id   AF-A0A1V5TBA0-F1
#
_cell.length_a   1.000
_cell.length_b   1.000
_cell.length_c   1.000
_cell.angle_alpha   90.00
_cell.angle_beta   90.00
_cell.angle_gamma   90.00
#
_symmetry.space_group_name_H-M   'P 1'
#
loop_
_entity.id
_entity.type
_entity.pdbx_description
1 polymer ?
#
loop_
_entity_poly.entity_id
_entity_poly.type
_entity_poly.pdbx_seq_one_letter_code
_entity_poly.pdbx_strand_id
1 'polypeptide(L)'
;MKFGYLLASFNIVLFLCFLTVFLLPAFILDFTFMEEFWTKSWYIGILFLMLILFVNLLYAWNRILLQKLEQEDWPGLAQYLETELFTRQKISARKVNLLTDSLLLLHDLETVKKLEVLVADKKPSIYNACATGFASAALVSADHAFLESVVQHAASARPEERIWLELLSGISSHSVKQYDKAGTYLLPLAQSSSDPVVAALSGYICEKMLAPKLGDAGGRFIAAGAAVKQRIIPKLSRSKWLRLVEEAKSSMHVVILSRLLEDAGSWLFDAAHSVRV
;
A
#
# COMPACT_ATOMS: atom_id res chain seq x y z
N MET A 1 -17.72 5.93 10.08
CA MET A 1 -17.89 6.59 11.40
C MET A 1 -17.09 7.88 11.38
N LYS A 2 -17.65 9.03 11.80
CA LYS A 2 -16.94 10.31 11.72
C LYS A 2 -15.64 10.25 12.54
N PHE A 3 -14.51 10.71 12.02
CA PHE A 3 -13.23 10.69 12.76
C PHE A 3 -13.34 11.45 14.09
N GLY A 4 -14.18 12.49 14.13
CA GLY A 4 -14.50 13.21 15.36
C GLY A 4 -15.16 12.32 16.44
N TYR A 5 -16.00 11.34 16.06
CA TYR A 5 -16.57 10.39 17.03
C TYR A 5 -15.52 9.42 17.55
N LEU A 6 -14.60 8.94 16.69
CA LEU A 6 -13.53 8.05 17.12
C LEU A 6 -12.61 8.77 18.12
N LEU A 7 -12.22 10.01 17.82
CA LEU A 7 -11.46 10.86 18.74
C LEU A 7 -12.22 11.11 20.05
N ALA A 8 -13.51 11.45 19.97
CA ALA A 8 -14.35 11.66 21.14
C ALA A 8 -14.43 10.41 22.01
N SER A 9 -14.67 9.24 21.41
CA SER A 9 -14.70 7.96 22.13
C SER A 9 -13.36 7.63 22.78
N PHE A 10 -12.24 7.87 22.08
CA PHE A 10 -10.90 7.66 22.62
C PHE A 10 -10.65 8.57 23.82
N ASN A 11 -10.97 9.87 23.71
CA ASN A 11 -10.83 10.82 24.81
C ASN A 11 -11.73 10.46 26.01
N ILE A 12 -12.95 9.97 25.77
CA ILE A 12 -13.88 9.52 26.83
C ILE A 12 -13.29 8.31 27.56
N VAL A 13 -12.87 7.28 26.83
CA VAL A 13 -12.28 6.06 27.42
C VAL A 13 -11.02 6.42 28.21
N LEU A 14 -10.16 7.26 27.63
CA LEU A 14 -8.92 7.67 28.26
C LEU A 14 -9.19 8.52 29.51
N PHE A 15 -10.20 9.39 29.49
CA PHE A 15 -10.66 10.12 30.67
C PHE A 15 -11.24 9.18 31.74
N LEU A 16 -12.01 8.16 31.37
CA LEU A 16 -12.51 7.15 32.30
C LEU A 16 -11.36 6.32 32.91
N CYS A 17 -10.35 5.94 32.12
CA CYS A 17 -9.15 5.27 32.60
C CYS A 17 -8.39 6.16 33.59
N PHE A 18 -8.21 7.44 33.27
CA PHE A 18 -7.62 8.42 34.18
C PHE A 18 -8.42 8.48 35.49
N LEU A 19 -9.74 8.63 35.40
CA LEU A 19 -10.62 8.72 36.57
C LEU A 19 -10.50 7.46 37.44
N THR A 20 -10.48 6.29 36.81
CA THR A 20 -10.32 5.01 37.49
C THR A 20 -8.98 4.93 38.20
N VAL A 21 -7.87 5.19 37.52
CA VAL A 21 -6.53 5.12 38.12
C VAL A 21 -6.38 6.09 39.30
N PHE A 22 -6.95 7.30 39.20
CA PHE A 22 -6.79 8.34 40.22
C PHE A 22 -7.80 8.29 41.36
N LEU A 23 -9.02 7.74 41.14
CA LEU A 23 -10.06 7.65 42.17
C LEU A 23 -10.18 6.26 42.81
N LEU A 24 -9.77 5.18 42.14
CA LEU A 24 -9.87 3.82 42.68
C LEU A 24 -9.17 3.64 44.03
N PRO A 25 -7.98 4.23 44.30
CA PRO A 25 -7.36 4.17 45.63
C PRO A 25 -8.25 4.73 46.74
N ALA A 26 -9.06 5.77 46.46
CA ALA A 26 -9.97 6.37 47.43
C ALA A 26 -11.15 5.46 47.78
N PHE A 27 -11.59 4.63 46.83
CA PHE A 27 -12.74 3.74 47.01
C PHE A 27 -12.38 2.39 47.63
N ILE A 28 -11.17 1.87 47.39
CA ILE A 28 -10.76 0.53 47.86
C ILE A 28 -10.00 0.57 49.17
N LEU A 29 -9.12 1.56 49.34
CA LEU A 29 -8.25 1.66 50.51
C LEU A 29 -8.85 2.72 51.45
N ASP A 30 -8.59 4.00 51.17
CA ASP A 30 -8.95 5.14 52.02
C ASP A 30 -8.41 6.46 51.44
N PHE A 31 -8.99 7.61 51.83
CA PHE A 31 -8.62 8.94 51.31
C PHE A 31 -7.17 9.35 51.62
N THR A 32 -6.61 8.89 52.73
CA THR A 32 -5.20 9.08 53.11
C THR A 32 -4.26 8.43 52.10
N PHE A 33 -4.62 7.25 51.60
CA PHE A 33 -3.84 6.54 50.58
C PHE A 33 -3.91 7.22 49.21
N MET A 34 -5.03 7.86 48.90
CA MET A 34 -5.20 8.65 47.67
C MET A 34 -4.22 9.84 47.62
N GLU A 35 -4.07 10.57 48.72
CA GLU A 35 -3.13 11.69 48.81
C GLU A 35 -1.66 11.23 48.62
N GLU A 36 -1.29 10.10 49.24
CA GLU A 36 0.03 9.50 49.06
C GLU A 36 0.24 9.00 47.62
N PHE A 37 -0.78 8.41 47.00
CA PHE A 37 -0.74 7.99 45.60
C PHE A 37 -0.54 9.18 44.66
N TRP A 38 -1.24 10.29 44.90
CA TRP A 38 -1.17 11.49 44.06
C TRP A 38 0.21 12.14 44.15
N THR A 39 0.77 12.26 45.35
CA THR A 39 2.11 12.83 45.57
C THR A 39 3.21 11.95 44.99
N LYS A 40 3.10 10.62 45.10
CA LYS A 40 4.08 9.69 44.53
C LYS A 40 3.92 9.49 43.03
N SER A 41 2.70 9.59 42.49
CA SER A 41 2.37 9.19 41.11
C SER A 41 1.91 10.34 40.21
N TRP A 42 2.19 11.59 40.57
CA TRP A 42 1.87 12.78 39.78
C TRP A 42 2.31 12.69 38.31
N TYR A 43 3.43 12.00 38.05
CA TYR A 43 3.96 11.78 36.70
C TYR A 43 2.99 11.00 35.80
N ILE A 44 2.16 10.12 36.35
CA ILE A 44 1.11 9.39 35.59
C ILE A 44 0.08 10.39 35.06
N GLY A 45 -0.29 11.40 35.87
CA GLY A 45 -1.27 12.41 35.46
C GLY A 45 -0.74 13.27 34.31
N ILE A 46 0.54 13.63 34.38
CA ILE A 46 1.22 14.34 33.29
C ILE A 46 1.32 13.47 32.03
N LEU A 47 1.63 12.18 32.16
CA LEU A 47 1.65 11.26 31.02
C LEU A 47 0.30 11.21 30.31
N PHE A 48 -0.79 11.09 31.08
CA PHE A 48 -2.16 11.13 30.54
C PHE A 48 -2.46 12.45 29.83
N LEU A 49 -2.10 13.58 30.45
CA LEU A 49 -2.28 14.90 29.84
C LEU A 49 -1.47 15.06 28.55
N MET A 50 -0.22 14.62 28.53
CA MET A 50 0.62 14.61 27.33
C MET A 50 0.01 13.74 26.23
N LEU A 51 -0.53 12.57 26.56
CA LEU A 51 -1.16 11.67 25.61
C LEU A 51 -2.42 12.31 24.99
N ILE A 52 -3.28 12.92 25.81
CA ILE A 52 -4.46 13.68 25.34
C ILE A 52 -4.02 14.82 24.43
N LEU A 53 -3.05 15.62 24.87
CA LEU A 53 -2.58 16.77 24.11
C LEU A 53 -2.00 16.33 22.77
N PHE A 54 -1.17 15.28 22.76
CA PHE A 54 -0.54 14.74 21.56
C PHE A 54 -1.58 14.27 20.54
N VAL A 55 -2.56 13.47 20.96
CA VAL A 55 -3.60 12.94 20.06
C VAL A 55 -4.47 14.07 19.50
N ASN A 56 -4.88 15.03 20.33
CA ASN A 56 -5.67 16.17 19.87
C ASN A 56 -4.88 17.11 18.94
N LEU A 57 -3.57 17.31 19.18
CA LEU A 57 -2.69 18.06 18.28
C LEU A 57 -2.56 17.37 16.91
N LEU A 58 -2.36 16.05 16.89
CA LEU A 58 -2.30 15.28 15.65
C LEU A 58 -3.59 15.39 14.84
N TYR A 59 -4.75 15.31 15.52
CA TYR A 59 -6.04 15.49 14.86
C TYR A 59 -6.19 16.91 14.32
N ALA A 60 -5.87 17.94 15.12
CA ALA A 60 -5.97 19.33 14.70
C ALA A 60 -5.09 19.64 13.48
N TRP A 61 -3.85 19.11 13.46
CA TRP A 61 -2.93 19.26 12.32
C TRP A 61 -3.42 18.58 11.04
N ASN A 62 -4.12 17.46 11.15
CA ASN A 62 -4.59 16.69 10.00
C ASN A 62 -6.08 16.87 9.69
N ARG A 63 -6.77 17.79 10.37
CA ARG A 63 -8.24 17.91 10.34
C ARG A 63 -8.79 18.06 8.92
N ILE A 64 -8.12 18.85 8.06
CA ILE A 64 -8.60 19.13 6.70
C ILE A 64 -8.51 17.87 5.84
N LEU A 65 -7.40 17.14 5.96
CA LEU A 65 -7.20 15.87 5.25
C LEU A 65 -8.20 14.82 5.71
N LEU A 66 -8.39 14.68 7.03
CA LEU A 66 -9.33 13.72 7.61
C LEU A 66 -10.77 14.04 7.23
N GLN A 67 -11.16 15.31 7.24
CA GLN A 67 -12.52 15.74 6.88
C GLN A 67 -12.82 15.49 5.40
N LYS A 68 -11.89 15.81 4.50
CA LYS A 68 -12.07 15.56 3.06
C LYS A 68 -12.11 14.08 2.74
N LEU A 69 -11.28 13.27 3.41
CA LEU A 69 -11.32 11.81 3.30
C LEU A 69 -12.64 11.24 3.83
N GLU A 70 -13.16 11.78 4.94
CA GLU A 70 -14.45 11.35 5.52
C GLU A 70 -15.64 11.69 4.63
N GLN A 71 -15.58 12.83 3.93
CA GLN A 71 -16.63 13.27 3.00
C GLN A 71 -16.51 12.62 1.62
N GLU A 72 -15.49 11.78 1.40
CA GLU A 72 -15.14 11.22 0.08
C GLU A 72 -15.00 12.33 -0.99
N ASP A 73 -14.60 13.54 -0.57
CA ASP A 73 -14.35 14.71 -1.43
C ASP A 73 -12.98 14.58 -2.09
N TRP A 74 -12.87 13.63 -3.03
CA TRP A 74 -11.63 13.36 -3.77
C TRP A 74 -11.10 14.59 -4.53
N PRO A 75 -11.93 15.38 -5.25
CA PRO A 75 -11.45 16.59 -5.93
C PRO A 75 -10.89 17.61 -4.96
N GLY A 76 -11.60 17.86 -3.86
CA GLY A 76 -11.14 18.81 -2.87
C GLY A 76 -9.92 18.32 -2.08
N LEU A 77 -9.75 17.00 -1.91
CA LEU A 77 -8.55 16.41 -1.31
C LEU A 77 -7.33 16.60 -2.23
N ALA A 78 -7.50 16.33 -3.52
CA ALA A 78 -6.46 16.56 -4.52
C ALA A 78 -6.00 18.02 -4.51
N GLN A 79 -6.93 18.97 -4.59
CA GLN A 79 -6.61 20.41 -4.56
C GLN A 79 -5.84 20.84 -3.29
N TYR A 80 -6.22 20.30 -2.14
CA TYR A 80 -5.50 20.57 -0.88
C TYR A 80 -4.07 20.02 -0.92
N LEU A 81 -3.90 18.78 -1.38
CA LEU A 81 -2.59 18.13 -1.46
C LEU A 81 -1.69 18.79 -2.52
N GLU A 82 -2.25 19.20 -3.65
CA GLU A 82 -1.56 19.97 -4.68
C GLU A 82 -1.02 21.28 -4.12
N THR A 83 -1.84 22.03 -3.38
CA THR A 83 -1.39 23.28 -2.73
C THR A 83 -0.24 23.01 -1.76
N GLU A 84 -0.33 21.95 -0.97
CA GLU A 84 0.72 21.58 -0.01
C GLU A 84 2.01 21.10 -0.68
N LEU A 85 1.93 20.42 -1.81
CA LEU A 85 3.07 19.84 -2.52
C LEU A 85 3.70 20.82 -3.52
N PHE A 86 2.92 21.40 -4.42
CA PHE A 86 3.42 22.31 -5.46
C PHE A 86 3.73 23.71 -4.93
N THR A 87 2.85 24.28 -4.09
CA THR A 87 3.03 25.67 -3.61
C THR A 87 3.87 25.71 -2.35
N ARG A 88 3.53 24.89 -1.35
CA ARG A 88 4.19 24.93 -0.02
C ARG A 88 5.41 24.02 0.08
N GLN A 89 5.70 23.21 -0.93
CA GLN A 89 6.84 22.29 -1.01
C GLN A 89 6.97 21.34 0.20
N LYS A 90 5.85 21.01 0.86
CA LYS A 90 5.81 20.07 1.99
C LYS A 90 5.74 18.63 1.49
N ILE A 91 6.80 18.20 0.80
CA ILE A 91 6.91 16.89 0.15
C ILE A 91 7.17 15.81 1.20
N SER A 92 6.25 14.83 1.27
CA SER A 92 6.40 13.61 2.07
C SER A 92 5.81 12.44 1.30
N ALA A 93 6.37 11.23 1.49
CA ALA A 93 5.90 10.02 0.78
C ALA A 93 4.39 9.78 0.97
N ARG A 94 3.88 10.00 2.19
CA ARG A 94 2.44 9.88 2.48
C ARG A 94 1.58 10.83 1.63
N LYS A 95 1.98 12.10 1.50
CA LYS A 95 1.22 13.08 0.71
C LYS A 95 1.32 12.80 -0.78
N VAL A 96 2.51 12.39 -1.25
CA VAL A 96 2.74 12.03 -2.65
C VAL A 96 1.87 10.84 -3.03
N ASN A 97 1.93 9.73 -2.28
CA ASN A 97 1.10 8.55 -2.55
C ASN A 97 -0.39 8.88 -2.50
N LEU A 98 -0.85 9.59 -1.46
CA LEU A 98 -2.26 9.95 -1.35
C LEU A 98 -2.74 10.85 -2.51
N LEU A 99 -1.90 11.79 -2.96
CA LEU A 99 -2.23 12.62 -4.13
C LEU A 99 -2.24 11.76 -5.40
N THR A 100 -1.24 10.92 -5.63
CA THR A 100 -1.21 10.00 -6.79
C THR A 100 -2.45 9.12 -6.84
N ASP A 101 -2.85 8.52 -5.71
CA ASP A 101 -4.05 7.69 -5.61
C ASP A 101 -5.33 8.50 -5.88
N SER A 102 -5.41 9.71 -5.33
CA SER A 102 -6.54 10.62 -5.57
C SER A 102 -6.64 11.03 -7.05
N LEU A 103 -5.52 11.37 -7.67
CA LEU A 103 -5.47 11.75 -9.09
C LEU A 103 -5.79 10.57 -10.01
N LEU A 104 -5.37 9.35 -9.63
CA LEU A 104 -5.75 8.12 -10.33
C LEU A 104 -7.27 7.91 -10.33
N LEU A 105 -7.93 8.10 -9.19
CA LEU A 105 -9.39 8.03 -9.10
C LEU A 105 -10.08 9.12 -9.95
N LEU A 106 -9.50 10.31 -9.98
CA LEU A 106 -9.99 11.45 -10.77
C LEU A 106 -9.60 11.39 -12.25
N HIS A 107 -8.79 10.39 -12.66
CA HIS A 107 -8.24 10.26 -14.00
C HIS A 107 -7.40 11.47 -14.47
N ASP A 108 -6.83 12.24 -13.54
CA ASP A 108 -5.95 13.38 -13.83
C ASP A 108 -4.48 12.95 -13.91
N LEU A 109 -4.15 12.31 -15.02
CA LEU A 109 -2.83 11.75 -15.29
C LEU A 109 -1.77 12.81 -15.62
N GLU A 110 -2.20 13.98 -16.10
CA GLU A 110 -1.29 15.10 -16.37
C GLU A 110 -0.69 15.64 -15.07
N THR A 111 -1.51 15.79 -14.03
CA THR A 111 -1.05 16.24 -12.72
C THR A 111 -0.16 15.20 -12.05
N VAL A 112 -0.40 13.90 -12.28
CA VAL A 112 0.52 12.83 -11.83
C VAL A 112 1.91 13.00 -12.43
N LYS A 113 2.03 13.29 -13.73
CA LYS A 113 3.33 13.54 -14.37
C LYS A 113 4.01 14.80 -13.83
N LYS A 114 3.26 15.87 -13.58
CA LYS A 114 3.80 17.09 -12.93
C LYS A 114 4.32 16.79 -11.53
N LEU A 115 3.60 15.96 -10.77
CA LEU A 115 4.00 15.54 -9.44
C LEU A 115 5.27 14.67 -9.47
N GLU A 116 5.34 13.73 -10.42
CA GLU A 116 6.51 12.87 -10.63
C GLU A 116 7.78 13.70 -10.84
N VAL A 117 7.75 14.66 -11.79
CA VAL A 117 8.88 15.57 -12.08
C VAL A 117 9.27 16.38 -10.85
N LEU A 118 8.29 16.94 -10.11
CA LEU A 118 8.56 17.73 -8.91
C LEU A 118 9.29 16.88 -7.84
N VAL A 119 8.81 15.66 -7.61
CA VAL A 119 9.37 14.78 -6.56
C VAL A 119 10.72 14.24 -6.97
N ALA A 120 10.92 13.91 -8.25
CA ALA A 120 12.21 13.51 -8.81
C ALA A 120 13.27 14.60 -8.62
N ASP A 121 12.95 15.85 -8.94
CA ASP A 121 13.86 17.00 -8.80
C ASP A 121 14.17 17.34 -7.34
N LYS A 122 13.13 17.45 -6.49
CA LYS A 122 13.30 18.00 -5.14
C LYS A 122 13.68 16.97 -4.08
N LYS A 123 13.19 15.73 -4.21
CA LYS A 123 13.31 14.71 -3.17
C LYS A 123 13.48 13.30 -3.77
N PRO A 124 14.66 12.96 -4.34
CA PRO A 124 14.92 11.65 -4.94
C PRO A 124 14.68 10.47 -3.99
N SER A 125 14.96 10.62 -2.69
CA SER A 125 14.68 9.55 -1.72
C SER A 125 13.17 9.27 -1.56
N ILE A 126 12.33 10.30 -1.65
CA ILE A 126 10.87 10.15 -1.62
C ILE A 126 10.38 9.59 -2.95
N TYR A 127 10.94 10.05 -4.06
CA TYR A 127 10.66 9.52 -5.39
C TYR A 127 10.80 7.99 -5.41
N ASN A 128 11.95 7.48 -4.97
CA ASN A 128 12.24 6.04 -4.92
C ASN A 128 11.27 5.27 -4.02
N ALA A 129 10.66 5.91 -3.02
CA ALA A 129 9.67 5.28 -2.12
C ALA A 129 8.22 5.36 -2.65
N CYS A 130 7.99 6.14 -3.71
CA CYS A 130 6.67 6.37 -4.31
C CYS A 130 6.60 5.88 -5.77
N ALA A 131 7.67 5.29 -6.29
CA ALA A 131 7.82 4.97 -7.69
C ALA A 131 6.74 4.01 -8.21
N THR A 132 6.32 3.02 -7.42
CA THR A 132 5.26 2.08 -7.78
C THR A 132 3.93 2.80 -8.00
N GLY A 133 3.65 3.87 -7.24
CA GLY A 133 2.46 4.70 -7.46
C GLY A 133 2.47 5.36 -8.85
N PHE A 134 3.60 5.99 -9.22
CA PHE A 134 3.76 6.59 -10.55
C PHE A 134 3.73 5.54 -11.67
N ALA A 135 4.40 4.41 -11.50
CA ALA A 135 4.39 3.32 -12.47
C ALA A 135 2.98 2.72 -12.65
N SER A 136 2.19 2.67 -11.58
CA SER A 136 0.80 2.20 -11.66
C SER A 136 -0.09 3.19 -12.42
N ALA A 137 0.09 4.48 -12.19
CA ALA A 137 -0.58 5.50 -13.00
C ALA A 137 -0.19 5.40 -14.48
N ALA A 138 1.09 5.18 -14.78
CA ALA A 138 1.56 4.94 -16.15
C ALA A 138 0.89 3.70 -16.77
N LEU A 139 0.78 2.61 -16.01
CA LEU A 139 0.14 1.38 -16.46
C LEU A 139 -1.36 1.58 -16.79
N VAL A 140 -2.11 2.24 -15.90
CA VAL A 140 -3.54 2.56 -16.12
C VAL A 140 -3.73 3.41 -17.36
N SER A 141 -2.80 4.34 -17.61
CA SER A 141 -2.81 5.24 -18.77
C SER A 141 -2.37 4.57 -20.08
N ALA A 142 -1.95 3.30 -20.02
CA ALA A 142 -1.23 2.62 -21.10
C ALA A 142 0.00 3.41 -21.63
N ASP A 143 0.61 4.24 -20.78
CA ASP A 143 1.77 5.07 -21.13
C ASP A 143 3.06 4.33 -20.80
N HIS A 144 3.50 3.50 -21.77
CA HIS A 144 4.71 2.70 -21.63
C HIS A 144 5.97 3.55 -21.44
N ALA A 145 6.08 4.68 -22.15
CA ALA A 145 7.24 5.55 -22.08
C ALA A 145 7.36 6.21 -20.70
N PHE A 146 6.24 6.64 -20.12
CA PHE A 146 6.23 7.19 -18.77
C PHE A 146 6.64 6.12 -17.74
N LEU A 147 6.16 4.89 -17.87
CA LEU A 147 6.55 3.80 -16.97
C LEU A 147 8.05 3.52 -17.04
N GLU A 148 8.63 3.43 -18.25
CA GLU A 148 10.07 3.24 -18.42
C GLU A 148 10.88 4.36 -17.77
N SER A 149 10.45 5.60 -17.95
CA SER A 149 11.06 6.75 -17.29
C SER A 149 10.99 6.62 -15.78
N VAL A 150 9.85 6.19 -15.23
CA VAL A 150 9.69 6.02 -13.79
C VAL A 150 10.70 5.01 -13.24
N VAL A 151 10.82 3.86 -13.90
CA VAL A 151 11.72 2.77 -13.51
C VAL A 151 13.19 3.18 -13.61
N GLN A 152 13.56 3.93 -14.66
CA GLN A 152 14.92 4.45 -14.82
C GLN A 152 15.31 5.41 -13.69
N HIS A 153 14.43 6.33 -13.32
CA HIS A 153 14.67 7.26 -12.21
C HIS A 153 14.65 6.57 -10.85
N ALA A 154 13.92 5.46 -10.71
CA ALA A 154 13.81 4.70 -9.48
C ALA A 154 14.96 3.70 -9.24
N ALA A 155 16.16 3.96 -9.79
CA ALA A 155 17.30 3.03 -9.74
C ALA A 155 17.75 2.67 -8.32
N SER A 156 17.46 3.53 -7.32
CA SER A 156 17.81 3.32 -5.91
C SER A 156 16.60 2.91 -5.06
N ALA A 157 15.53 2.43 -5.70
CA ALA A 157 14.37 1.89 -5.00
C ALA A 157 14.74 0.70 -4.11
N ARG A 158 14.01 0.54 -3.00
CA ARG A 158 14.19 -0.59 -2.09
C ARG A 158 13.86 -1.90 -2.81
N PRO A 159 14.40 -3.06 -2.37
CA PRO A 159 14.13 -4.34 -3.03
C PRO A 159 12.64 -4.66 -3.19
N GLU A 160 11.82 -4.37 -2.16
CA GLU A 160 10.37 -4.55 -2.20
C GLU A 160 9.71 -3.73 -3.32
N GLU A 161 10.04 -2.44 -3.37
CA GLU A 161 9.55 -1.52 -4.40
C GLU A 161 9.99 -1.95 -5.81
N ARG A 162 11.24 -2.39 -5.95
CA ARG A 162 11.82 -2.82 -7.22
C ARG A 162 11.12 -4.05 -7.79
N ILE A 163 10.76 -5.02 -6.94
CA ILE A 163 10.03 -6.22 -7.35
C ILE A 163 8.67 -5.83 -7.98
N TRP A 164 7.98 -4.85 -7.41
CA TRP A 164 6.72 -4.33 -7.98
C TRP A 164 6.95 -3.54 -9.28
N LEU A 165 7.98 -2.70 -9.35
CA LEU A 165 8.35 -1.98 -10.58
C LEU A 165 8.68 -2.95 -11.74
N GLU A 166 9.38 -4.04 -11.46
CA GLU A 166 9.69 -5.08 -12.45
C GLU A 166 8.41 -5.80 -12.90
N LEU A 167 7.50 -6.15 -11.98
CA LEU A 167 6.19 -6.72 -12.32
C LEU A 167 5.40 -5.80 -13.25
N LEU A 168 5.28 -4.52 -12.91
CA LEU A 168 4.57 -3.51 -13.71
C LEU A 168 5.24 -3.32 -15.09
N SER A 169 6.56 -3.34 -15.16
CA SER A 169 7.33 -3.29 -16.41
C SER A 169 7.04 -4.49 -17.31
N GLY A 170 6.92 -5.67 -16.71
CA GLY A 170 6.53 -6.91 -17.38
C GLY A 170 5.12 -6.83 -17.98
N ILE A 171 4.15 -6.38 -17.19
CA ILE A 171 2.76 -6.21 -17.63
C ILE A 171 2.67 -5.16 -18.74
N SER A 172 3.36 -4.03 -18.59
CA SER A 172 3.41 -2.97 -19.60
C SER A 172 4.06 -3.44 -20.90
N SER A 173 5.17 -4.18 -20.83
CA SER A 173 5.81 -4.76 -22.03
C SER A 173 4.89 -5.77 -22.74
N HIS A 174 4.13 -6.56 -21.96
CA HIS A 174 3.16 -7.49 -22.52
C HIS A 174 2.02 -6.75 -23.25
N SER A 175 1.49 -5.65 -22.70
CA SER A 175 0.38 -4.91 -23.32
C SER A 175 0.76 -4.29 -24.68
N VAL A 176 2.02 -3.92 -24.86
CA VAL A 176 2.58 -3.45 -26.15
C VAL A 176 3.13 -4.58 -27.04
N LYS A 177 2.78 -5.84 -26.75
CA LYS A 177 3.17 -7.06 -27.51
C LYS A 177 4.69 -7.33 -27.55
N GLN A 178 5.47 -6.74 -26.67
CA GLN A 178 6.90 -7.02 -26.51
C GLN A 178 7.08 -8.24 -25.59
N TYR A 179 6.64 -9.41 -26.04
CA TYR A 179 6.54 -10.62 -25.20
C TYR A 179 7.89 -11.11 -24.67
N ASP A 180 8.96 -11.04 -25.48
CA ASP A 180 10.31 -11.39 -25.03
C ASP A 180 10.79 -10.48 -23.90
N LYS A 181 10.59 -9.16 -24.04
CA LYS A 181 10.93 -8.16 -23.03
C LYS A 181 10.08 -8.30 -21.77
N ALA A 182 8.78 -8.57 -21.92
CA ALA A 182 7.93 -8.92 -20.78
C ALA A 182 8.48 -10.12 -20.02
N GLY A 183 8.96 -11.13 -20.76
CA GLY A 183 9.62 -12.31 -20.19
C GLY A 183 10.90 -12.00 -19.41
N THR A 184 11.69 -11.00 -19.81
CA THR A 184 12.91 -10.62 -19.06
C THR A 184 12.61 -10.06 -17.68
N TYR A 185 11.44 -9.44 -17.49
CA TYR A 185 11.01 -8.96 -16.18
C TYR A 185 10.27 -10.04 -15.37
N LEU A 186 9.36 -10.79 -16.00
CA LEU A 186 8.42 -11.66 -15.28
C LEU A 186 9.01 -13.03 -14.91
N LEU A 187 9.92 -13.57 -15.73
CA LEU A 187 10.46 -14.90 -15.50
C LEU A 187 11.29 -14.97 -14.20
N PRO A 188 12.21 -14.03 -13.89
CA PRO A 188 12.93 -14.03 -12.62
C PRO A 188 11.99 -13.92 -11.42
N LEU A 189 10.97 -13.06 -11.51
CA LEU A 189 9.99 -12.86 -10.43
C LEU A 189 9.21 -14.14 -10.12
N ALA A 190 8.78 -14.88 -11.14
CA ALA A 190 8.15 -16.19 -10.95
C ALA A 190 9.09 -17.17 -10.22
N GLN A 191 10.36 -17.21 -10.64
CA GLN A 191 11.33 -18.17 -10.13
C GLN A 191 11.76 -17.89 -8.68
N SER A 192 12.04 -16.63 -8.34
CA SER A 192 12.78 -16.30 -7.10
C SER A 192 12.14 -15.24 -6.21
N SER A 193 11.03 -14.59 -6.60
CA SER A 193 10.44 -13.54 -5.76
C SER A 193 10.05 -14.06 -4.39
N SER A 194 10.44 -13.32 -3.35
CA SER A 194 10.08 -13.56 -1.95
C SER A 194 8.64 -13.16 -1.65
N ASP A 195 8.07 -12.23 -2.42
CA ASP A 195 6.68 -11.81 -2.30
C ASP A 195 5.77 -12.86 -2.96
N PRO A 196 4.88 -13.54 -2.20
CA PRO A 196 4.02 -14.58 -2.73
C PRO A 196 2.98 -14.06 -3.73
N VAL A 197 2.53 -12.81 -3.60
CA VAL A 197 1.58 -12.16 -4.51
C VAL A 197 2.26 -11.91 -5.85
N VAL A 198 3.44 -11.32 -5.83
CA VAL A 198 4.21 -11.04 -7.06
C VAL A 198 4.65 -12.34 -7.73
N ALA A 199 5.09 -13.33 -6.98
CA ALA A 199 5.45 -14.64 -7.52
C ALA A 199 4.25 -15.34 -8.20
N ALA A 200 3.08 -15.32 -7.57
CA ALA A 200 1.86 -15.90 -8.13
C ALA A 200 1.40 -15.17 -9.41
N LEU A 201 1.36 -13.84 -9.39
CA LEU A 201 1.04 -13.02 -10.56
C LEU A 201 2.02 -13.28 -11.71
N SER A 202 3.33 -13.24 -11.43
CA SER A 202 4.35 -13.46 -12.45
C SER A 202 4.26 -14.86 -13.04
N GLY A 203 4.04 -15.89 -12.20
CA GLY A 203 3.85 -17.26 -12.64
C GLY A 203 2.61 -17.44 -13.52
N TYR A 204 1.48 -16.84 -13.12
CA TYR A 204 0.24 -16.84 -13.90
C TYR A 204 0.45 -16.17 -15.26
N ILE A 205 1.02 -14.97 -15.29
CA ILE A 205 1.27 -14.24 -16.55
C ILE A 205 2.24 -15.04 -17.44
N CYS A 206 3.31 -15.61 -16.87
CA CYS A 206 4.24 -16.47 -17.61
C CYS A 206 3.51 -17.64 -18.28
N GLU A 207 2.77 -18.44 -17.50
CA GLU A 207 2.15 -19.67 -18.01
C GLU A 207 0.95 -19.40 -18.92
N LYS A 208 0.06 -18.48 -18.54
CA LYS A 208 -1.24 -18.30 -19.21
C LYS A 208 -1.26 -17.19 -20.23
N MET A 209 -0.36 -16.21 -20.14
CA MET A 209 -0.37 -15.04 -21.03
C MET A 209 0.83 -15.02 -21.97
N LEU A 210 2.05 -15.25 -21.48
CA LEU A 210 3.26 -15.23 -22.29
C LEU A 210 3.51 -16.52 -23.08
N ALA A 211 3.43 -17.69 -22.43
CA ALA A 211 3.73 -18.96 -23.09
C ALA A 211 2.94 -19.20 -24.39
N PRO A 212 1.61 -18.92 -24.44
CA PRO A 212 0.84 -19.09 -25.68
C PRO A 212 1.24 -18.14 -26.82
N LYS A 213 1.93 -17.03 -26.51
CA LYS A 213 2.37 -16.04 -27.50
C LYS A 213 3.76 -16.31 -28.05
N LEU A 214 4.56 -17.12 -27.35
CA LEU A 214 5.97 -17.38 -27.66
C LEU A 214 6.21 -18.76 -28.31
N GLY A 215 5.15 -19.55 -28.55
CA GLY A 215 5.25 -20.84 -29.25
C GLY A 215 6.25 -21.79 -28.59
N ASP A 216 7.22 -22.27 -29.36
CA ASP A 216 8.25 -23.22 -28.91
C ASP A 216 9.12 -22.66 -27.76
N ALA A 217 9.32 -21.33 -27.71
CA ALA A 217 10.01 -20.68 -26.60
C ALA A 217 9.15 -20.57 -25.33
N GLY A 218 7.86 -20.92 -25.40
CA GLY A 218 6.90 -20.89 -24.31
C GLY A 218 7.17 -21.91 -23.19
N GLY A 219 7.87 -23.00 -23.49
CA GLY A 219 8.11 -24.09 -22.53
C GLY A 219 8.75 -23.65 -21.21
N ARG A 220 9.71 -22.71 -21.25
CA ARG A 220 10.36 -22.17 -20.04
C ARG A 220 9.39 -21.39 -19.14
N PHE A 221 8.40 -20.72 -19.72
CA PHE A 221 7.41 -19.94 -18.99
C PHE A 221 6.33 -20.84 -18.35
N ILE A 222 5.97 -21.93 -19.04
CA ILE A 222 5.13 -22.99 -18.47
C ILE A 222 5.82 -23.62 -17.26
N ALA A 223 7.09 -23.99 -17.42
CA ALA A 223 7.89 -24.57 -16.34
C ALA A 223 8.00 -23.63 -15.13
N ALA A 224 8.16 -22.31 -15.37
CA ALA A 224 8.18 -21.31 -14.31
C ALA A 224 6.84 -21.23 -13.56
N GLY A 225 5.70 -21.24 -14.27
CA GLY A 225 4.38 -21.30 -13.64
C GLY A 225 4.19 -22.54 -12.77
N ALA A 226 4.61 -23.71 -13.26
CA ALA A 226 4.57 -24.95 -12.49
C ALA A 226 5.46 -24.90 -11.23
N ALA A 227 6.66 -24.32 -11.34
CA ALA A 227 7.57 -24.15 -10.21
C ALA A 227 7.00 -23.21 -9.13
N VAL A 228 6.30 -22.15 -9.54
CA VAL A 228 5.57 -21.25 -8.62
C VAL A 228 4.54 -22.02 -7.81
N LYS A 229 3.72 -22.86 -8.46
CA LYS A 229 2.71 -23.70 -7.78
C LYS A 229 3.36 -24.62 -6.75
N GLN A 230 4.43 -25.33 -7.14
CA GLN A 230 5.17 -26.23 -6.25
C GLN A 230 5.76 -25.51 -5.03
N ARG A 231 6.23 -24.26 -5.21
CA ARG A 231 6.84 -23.46 -4.14
C ARG A 231 5.81 -22.82 -3.19
N ILE A 232 4.69 -22.34 -3.72
CA ILE A 232 3.72 -21.51 -2.98
C ILE A 232 2.61 -22.34 -2.34
N ILE A 233 2.01 -23.30 -3.07
CA ILE A 233 0.85 -24.07 -2.60
C ILE A 233 1.09 -24.78 -1.25
N PRO A 234 2.27 -25.38 -0.97
CA PRO A 234 2.51 -26.03 0.32
C PRO A 234 2.46 -25.08 1.52
N LYS A 235 2.71 -23.78 1.29
CA LYS A 235 2.80 -22.75 2.34
C LYS A 235 1.56 -21.87 2.40
N LEU A 236 0.77 -21.82 1.32
CA LEU A 236 -0.31 -20.86 1.13
C LEU A 236 -1.62 -21.57 0.78
N SER A 237 -2.56 -21.54 1.73
CA SER A 237 -3.95 -21.98 1.47
C SER A 237 -4.74 -20.91 0.73
N ARG A 238 -5.85 -21.30 0.09
CA ARG A 238 -6.79 -20.36 -0.55
C ARG A 238 -7.29 -19.27 0.41
N SER A 239 -7.59 -19.63 1.66
CA SER A 239 -8.00 -18.66 2.68
C SER A 239 -6.89 -17.66 3.04
N LYS A 240 -5.63 -18.11 3.15
CA LYS A 240 -4.49 -17.23 3.37
C LYS A 240 -4.23 -16.33 2.16
N TRP A 241 -4.37 -16.84 0.94
CA TRP A 241 -4.28 -16.04 -0.29
C TRP A 241 -5.31 -14.90 -0.30
N LEU A 242 -6.58 -15.21 -0.06
CA LEU A 242 -7.64 -14.19 -0.03
C LEU A 242 -7.35 -13.11 1.01
N ARG A 243 -6.86 -13.49 2.19
CA ARG A 243 -6.45 -12.54 3.22
C ARG A 243 -5.27 -11.68 2.79
N LEU A 244 -4.22 -12.27 2.21
CA LEU A 244 -3.05 -11.53 1.71
C LEU A 244 -3.43 -10.53 0.62
N VAL A 245 -4.29 -10.94 -0.33
CA VAL A 245 -4.79 -10.07 -1.40
C VAL A 245 -5.57 -8.91 -0.80
N GLU A 246 -6.43 -9.17 0.19
CA GLU A 246 -7.23 -8.12 0.82
C GLU A 246 -6.37 -7.14 1.63
N GLU A 247 -5.36 -7.63 2.35
CA GLU A 247 -4.38 -6.78 3.05
C GLU A 247 -3.57 -5.92 2.05
N ALA A 248 -3.21 -6.48 0.90
CA ALA A 248 -2.44 -5.81 -0.15
C ALA A 248 -3.25 -4.74 -0.90
N LYS A 249 -4.59 -4.88 -1.00
CA LYS A 249 -5.49 -3.87 -1.60
C LYS A 249 -5.51 -2.52 -0.87
N SER A 250 -4.84 -2.41 0.28
CA SER A 250 -4.54 -1.11 0.90
C SER A 250 -3.72 -0.18 -0.02
N SER A 251 -3.06 -0.72 -1.05
CA SER A 251 -2.31 0.04 -2.03
C SER A 251 -3.00 0.05 -3.40
N MET A 252 -3.14 1.24 -4.02
CA MET A 252 -3.87 1.43 -5.28
C MET A 252 -3.33 0.57 -6.44
N HIS A 253 -2.02 0.33 -6.47
CA HIS A 253 -1.39 -0.54 -7.48
C HIS A 253 -1.90 -1.99 -7.45
N VAL A 254 -2.27 -2.50 -6.27
CA VAL A 254 -2.88 -3.84 -6.12
C VAL A 254 -4.34 -3.80 -6.56
N VAL A 255 -5.06 -2.73 -6.23
CA VAL A 255 -6.46 -2.54 -6.64
C VAL A 255 -6.60 -2.54 -8.16
N ILE A 256 -5.70 -1.84 -8.87
CA ILE A 256 -5.64 -1.81 -10.34
C ILE A 256 -5.47 -3.22 -10.93
N LEU A 257 -4.80 -4.12 -10.22
CA LEU A 257 -4.54 -5.49 -10.65
C LEU A 257 -5.56 -6.52 -10.13
N SER A 258 -6.68 -6.09 -9.51
CA SER A 258 -7.64 -6.98 -8.84
C SER A 258 -8.12 -8.15 -9.71
N ARG A 259 -8.48 -7.88 -10.97
CA ARG A 259 -8.90 -8.94 -11.90
C ARG A 259 -7.79 -9.96 -12.17
N LEU A 260 -6.56 -9.49 -12.33
CA LEU A 260 -5.41 -10.37 -12.57
C LEU A 260 -5.07 -11.20 -11.34
N LEU A 261 -5.28 -10.65 -10.14
CA LEU A 261 -5.14 -11.36 -8.87
C LEU A 261 -6.22 -12.42 -8.69
N GLU A 262 -7.45 -12.15 -9.10
CA GLU A 262 -8.53 -13.14 -9.11
C GLU A 262 -8.19 -14.31 -10.04
N ASP A 263 -7.80 -14.00 -11.29
CA ASP A 263 -7.42 -15.01 -12.27
C ASP A 263 -6.22 -15.84 -11.81
N ALA A 264 -5.18 -15.19 -11.25
CA ALA A 264 -4.01 -15.87 -10.70
C ALA A 264 -4.38 -16.75 -9.49
N GLY A 265 -5.28 -16.28 -8.63
CA GLY A 265 -5.78 -17.06 -7.49
C GLY A 265 -6.52 -18.32 -7.95
N SER A 266 -7.43 -18.19 -8.92
CA SER A 266 -8.11 -19.33 -9.54
C SER A 266 -7.10 -20.28 -10.17
N TRP A 267 -6.17 -19.79 -10.99
CA TRP A 267 -5.11 -20.62 -11.59
C TRP A 267 -4.24 -21.37 -10.56
N LEU A 268 -3.94 -20.74 -9.41
CA LEU A 268 -3.12 -21.32 -8.36
C LEU A 268 -3.83 -22.48 -7.66
N PHE A 269 -5.17 -22.40 -7.47
CA PHE A 269 -5.92 -23.33 -6.63
C PHE A 269 -6.94 -24.22 -7.37
N ASP A 270 -7.30 -23.94 -8.62
CA ASP A 270 -8.29 -24.73 -9.38
C ASP A 270 -7.80 -26.15 -9.72
N ALA A 271 -6.49 -26.41 -9.66
CA ALA A 271 -5.93 -27.75 -9.79
C ALA A 271 -5.84 -28.54 -8.47
N ALA A 272 -6.14 -27.92 -7.32
CA ALA A 272 -6.05 -28.60 -6.01
C ALA A 272 -7.27 -29.49 -5.69
N HIS A 273 -8.31 -29.50 -6.54
CA HIS A 273 -9.49 -30.34 -6.39
C HIS A 273 -9.41 -31.70 -7.11
N SER A 274 -8.36 -32.00 -7.88
CA SER A 274 -8.26 -33.27 -8.63
C SER A 274 -7.39 -34.35 -7.97
N VAL A 275 -6.94 -34.17 -6.72
CA VAL A 275 -6.13 -35.17 -5.98
C VAL A 275 -6.71 -35.49 -4.60
N ARG A 276 -8.01 -35.24 -4.38
CA ARG A 276 -8.75 -35.79 -3.24
C ARG A 276 -10.08 -36.36 -3.68
N VAL A 277 -10.03 -37.52 -4.32
CA VAL A 277 -11.01 -38.60 -4.17
C VAL A 277 -10.23 -39.88 -3.95
#